data_AF-A0A952PSN2-F1
#
_entry.id   AF-A0A952PSN2-F1
#
_cell.length_a   1.000
_cell.length_b   1.000
_cell.length_c   1.000
_cell.angle_alpha   90.00
_cell.angle_beta   90.00
_cell.angle_gamma   90.00
#
_symmetry.space_group_name_H-M   'P 1'
#
loop_
_entity.id
_entity.type
_entity.pdbx_description
1 polymer ?
#
loop_
_entity_poly.entity_id
_entity_poly.type
_entity_poly.pdbx_seq_one_letter_code
_entity_poly.pdbx_strand_id
1 'polypeptide(L)'
;MTVALLPVPLIANRYRLFEKIGQGGMGAVYRAQDRLRGTMVALKRVELPYNSRILSETQLDSELASRMALVNEFRLLASLRHPNIVSVLDYGLESDNTPFFTMELIDAPQPFMRAISQYTLVEKVEVLVQLLQALVYLHRHNIVHHDLKPNNVLIDSTGQVRVVDFGLALRAEDHTSQAGTLHYTAPELINGGIATVATDLYSFGVMCYEALLGERPFQMRSISQLKRDIRKKAVDFRDRRESLGQPITELLTRLLAKDPQERPPNATAVKRALCAAVNLPLPVETPDIRNSFLQTAQFVGRVSQLAQLEQALDEAREGYGSAWFVVGESGVGKTRLLDELRIRALVKDIHVLRGHAFENTNSTFEMWRAPIESLLLTTPVTSLEASILKALVPTIDNLLEHPVEEIPPSALSPARPLDDDHCGVVRASNTADLAAAR
;
A
#
# COMPACT_ATOMS: atom_id res chain seq x y z
N MET A 1 -40.56 -14.15 3.23
CA MET A 1 -39.77 -13.86 2.03
C MET A 1 -38.31 -13.85 2.43
N THR A 2 -37.63 -14.98 2.25
CA THR A 2 -36.18 -15.10 2.44
C THR A 2 -35.54 -14.32 1.31
N VAL A 3 -34.95 -13.16 1.61
CA VAL A 3 -34.13 -12.44 0.64
C VAL A 3 -32.96 -13.37 0.33
N ALA A 4 -32.93 -13.93 -0.88
CA ALA A 4 -31.75 -14.63 -1.36
C ALA A 4 -30.62 -13.61 -1.38
N LEU A 5 -29.72 -13.69 -0.39
CA LEU A 5 -28.50 -12.89 -0.36
C LEU A 5 -27.75 -13.22 -1.65
N LEU A 6 -27.59 -12.22 -2.52
CA LEU A 6 -26.73 -12.34 -3.69
C LEU A 6 -25.36 -12.85 -3.20
N PRO A 7 -24.73 -13.81 -3.90
CA PRO A 7 -23.44 -14.34 -3.48
C PRO A 7 -22.43 -13.19 -3.38
N VAL A 8 -21.74 -13.15 -2.24
CA VAL A 8 -20.71 -12.15 -1.96
C VAL A 8 -19.59 -12.33 -3.00
N PRO A 9 -19.23 -11.30 -3.80
CA PRO A 9 -18.26 -11.46 -4.87
C PRO A 9 -16.91 -11.94 -4.35
N LEU A 10 -16.27 -12.87 -5.07
CA LEU A 10 -14.98 -13.42 -4.73
C LEU A 10 -13.95 -13.01 -5.79
N ILE A 11 -12.93 -12.24 -5.39
CA ILE A 11 -11.83 -11.83 -6.26
C ILE A 11 -10.67 -12.81 -6.10
N ALA A 12 -10.14 -13.28 -7.23
CA ALA A 12 -8.99 -14.19 -7.33
C ALA A 12 -9.10 -15.43 -6.42
N ASN A 13 -10.32 -15.95 -6.24
CA ASN A 13 -10.67 -17.04 -5.31
C ASN A 13 -10.20 -16.84 -3.85
N ARG A 14 -9.79 -15.63 -3.46
CA ARG A 14 -9.16 -15.37 -2.16
C ARG A 14 -9.83 -14.24 -1.38
N TYR A 15 -10.23 -13.17 -2.06
CA TYR A 15 -10.75 -11.98 -1.41
C TYR A 15 -12.27 -11.94 -1.53
N ARG A 16 -12.95 -12.17 -0.41
CA ARG A 16 -14.42 -12.04 -0.34
C ARG A 16 -14.77 -10.56 -0.15
N LEU A 17 -15.43 -9.95 -1.13
CA LEU A 17 -15.72 -8.50 -1.16
C LEU A 17 -17.04 -8.17 -0.46
N PHE A 18 -16.99 -7.25 0.51
CA PHE A 18 -18.16 -6.72 1.18
C PHE A 18 -18.50 -5.31 0.66
N GLU A 19 -18.76 -4.37 1.55
CA GLU A 19 -19.16 -3.01 1.22
C GLU A 19 -18.05 -2.19 0.56
N LYS A 20 -18.46 -1.29 -0.34
CA LYS A 20 -17.59 -0.23 -0.86
C LYS A 20 -17.36 0.80 0.25
N ILE A 21 -16.09 1.05 0.57
CA ILE A 21 -15.67 1.97 1.63
C ILE A 21 -15.07 3.28 1.08
N GLY A 22 -14.76 3.34 -0.21
CA GLY A 22 -14.25 4.55 -0.86
C GLY A 22 -14.36 4.51 -2.39
N GLN A 23 -14.31 5.69 -3.01
CA GLN A 23 -14.25 5.86 -4.46
C GLN A 23 -13.40 7.07 -4.81
N GLY A 24 -12.54 6.93 -5.81
CA GLY A 24 -11.70 8.00 -6.34
C GLY A 24 -11.59 7.93 -7.87
N GLY A 25 -10.73 8.77 -8.45
CA GLY A 25 -10.56 8.84 -9.90
C GLY A 25 -9.99 7.56 -10.54
N MET A 26 -9.23 6.77 -9.77
CA MET A 26 -8.59 5.54 -10.25
C MET A 26 -9.39 4.27 -9.98
N GLY A 27 -10.56 4.37 -9.33
CA GLY A 27 -11.41 3.22 -9.01
C GLY A 27 -12.01 3.27 -7.61
N ALA A 28 -12.26 2.10 -7.04
CA ALA A 28 -13.00 1.93 -5.80
C ALA A 28 -12.25 1.09 -4.79
N VAL A 29 -12.52 1.38 -3.51
CA VAL A 29 -11.98 0.67 -2.38
C VAL A 29 -13.11 -0.07 -1.68
N TYR A 30 -12.91 -1.35 -1.44
CA TYR A 30 -13.85 -2.26 -0.81
C TYR A 30 -13.28 -2.80 0.49
N ARG A 31 -14.15 -3.03 1.47
CA ARG A 31 -13.81 -3.90 2.58
C ARG A 31 -13.86 -5.34 2.08
N ALA A 32 -12.81 -6.12 2.34
CA ALA A 32 -12.75 -7.52 1.93
C ALA A 32 -12.20 -8.40 3.05
N GLN A 33 -12.51 -9.70 3.03
CA GLN A 33 -11.86 -10.71 3.86
C GLN A 33 -10.83 -11.45 3.01
N ASP A 34 -9.58 -11.48 3.46
CA ASP A 34 -8.55 -12.37 2.93
C ASP A 34 -8.79 -13.76 3.49
N ARG A 35 -9.34 -14.68 2.68
CA ARG A 35 -9.65 -16.06 3.11
C ARG A 35 -8.41 -16.84 3.52
N LEU A 36 -7.25 -16.49 2.96
CA LEU A 36 -5.97 -17.13 3.30
C LEU A 36 -5.55 -16.79 4.74
N ARG A 37 -5.69 -15.51 5.12
CA ARG A 37 -5.23 -15.01 6.43
C ARG A 37 -6.34 -14.96 7.49
N GLY A 38 -7.60 -15.06 7.08
CA GLY A 38 -8.76 -14.85 7.93
C GLY A 38 -8.97 -13.40 8.38
N THR A 39 -8.21 -12.44 7.84
CA THR A 39 -8.22 -11.04 8.27
C THR A 39 -9.00 -10.14 7.31
N MET A 40 -9.53 -9.03 7.84
CA MET A 40 -10.15 -8.00 7.01
C MET A 40 -9.08 -7.08 6.41
N VAL A 41 -9.28 -6.71 5.14
CA VAL A 41 -8.39 -5.84 4.35
C VAL A 41 -9.22 -4.80 3.59
N ALA A 42 -8.56 -3.73 3.17
CA ALA A 42 -9.11 -2.82 2.17
C ALA A 42 -8.56 -3.22 0.79
N LEU A 43 -9.43 -3.38 -0.21
CA LEU A 43 -9.07 -3.78 -1.58
C LEU A 43 -9.37 -2.63 -2.54
N LYS A 44 -8.35 -2.06 -3.16
CA LYS A 44 -8.47 -1.04 -4.21
C LYS A 44 -8.43 -1.72 -5.56
N ARG A 45 -9.44 -1.49 -6.39
CA ARG A 45 -9.52 -1.99 -7.77
C ARG A 45 -9.86 -0.87 -8.74
N VAL A 46 -9.41 -0.98 -9.98
CA VAL A 46 -9.83 -0.06 -11.05
C VAL A 46 -11.30 -0.32 -11.38
N GLU A 47 -12.13 0.72 -11.37
CA GLU A 47 -13.50 0.64 -11.92
C GLU A 47 -13.51 1.34 -13.27
N LEU A 48 -13.52 0.56 -14.34
CA LEU A 48 -13.79 1.09 -15.68
C LEU A 48 -15.30 1.22 -15.87
N PRO A 49 -15.81 2.33 -16.43
CA PRO A 49 -17.23 2.47 -16.72
C PRO A 49 -17.68 1.37 -17.70
N TYR A 50 -18.73 0.65 -17.31
CA TYR A 50 -19.26 -0.60 -17.90
C TYR A 50 -19.63 -0.56 -19.40
N ASN A 51 -19.51 0.59 -20.08
CA ASN A 51 -19.87 0.78 -21.49
C ASN A 51 -18.67 0.70 -22.45
N SER A 52 -17.54 0.19 -21.99
CA SER A 52 -16.27 0.10 -22.74
C SER A 52 -16.09 -1.22 -23.51
N ARG A 53 -17.15 -1.91 -23.95
CA ARG A 53 -16.99 -3.12 -24.81
C ARG A 53 -16.85 -2.80 -26.30
N ILE A 54 -16.87 -1.52 -26.66
CA ILE A 54 -16.47 -0.99 -27.97
C ILE A 54 -15.56 0.21 -27.68
N LEU A 55 -14.26 -0.06 -27.54
CA LEU A 55 -13.27 0.98 -27.24
C LEU A 55 -12.80 1.63 -28.54
N SER A 56 -12.87 2.96 -28.63
CA SER A 56 -12.04 3.70 -29.58
C SER A 56 -10.56 3.62 -29.15
N GLU A 57 -9.61 3.80 -30.06
CA GLU A 57 -8.16 3.77 -29.77
C GLU A 57 -7.80 4.67 -28.56
N THR A 58 -8.43 5.84 -28.45
CA THR A 58 -8.28 6.79 -27.33
C THR A 58 -8.71 6.27 -25.96
N GLN A 59 -9.66 5.33 -25.90
CA GLN A 59 -10.13 4.76 -24.63
C GLN A 59 -9.25 3.59 -24.18
N LEU A 60 -8.61 2.88 -25.13
CA LEU A 60 -7.62 1.83 -24.84
C LEU A 60 -6.41 2.42 -24.11
N ASP A 61 -5.92 3.58 -24.57
CA ASP A 61 -4.80 4.28 -23.96
C ASP A 61 -5.11 4.73 -22.52
N SER A 62 -6.34 5.20 -22.27
CA SER A 62 -6.80 5.62 -20.95
C SER A 62 -6.91 4.45 -19.95
N GLU A 63 -7.38 3.30 -20.42
CA GLU A 63 -7.43 2.08 -19.62
C GLU A 63 -6.02 1.59 -19.26
N LEU A 64 -5.12 1.50 -20.24
CA LEU A 64 -3.73 1.10 -20.00
C LEU A 64 -3.04 2.06 -19.01
N ALA A 65 -3.26 3.37 -19.17
CA ALA A 65 -2.73 4.37 -18.25
C ALA A 65 -3.25 4.19 -16.81
N SER A 66 -4.55 3.88 -16.65
CA SER A 66 -5.17 3.63 -15.33
C SER A 66 -4.63 2.36 -14.67
N ARG A 67 -4.41 1.30 -15.46
CA ARG A 67 -3.78 0.05 -14.97
C ARG A 67 -2.34 0.30 -14.53
N MET A 68 -1.54 0.99 -15.35
CA MET A 68 -0.15 1.34 -15.03
C MET A 68 -0.05 2.25 -13.80
N ALA A 69 -0.99 3.17 -13.65
CA ALA A 69 -1.09 4.04 -12.49
C ALA A 69 -1.27 3.23 -11.18
N LEU A 70 -2.22 2.29 -11.15
CA LEU A 70 -2.44 1.47 -9.96
C LEU A 70 -1.22 0.59 -9.63
N VAL A 71 -0.56 0.04 -10.65
CA VAL A 71 0.70 -0.71 -10.50
C VAL A 71 1.79 0.16 -9.87
N ASN A 72 1.97 1.39 -10.36
CA ASN A 72 2.97 2.31 -9.84
C ASN A 72 2.66 2.75 -8.41
N GLU A 73 1.38 2.98 -8.10
CA GLU A 73 0.92 3.28 -6.75
C GLU A 73 1.24 2.11 -5.80
N PHE A 74 0.90 0.88 -6.18
CA PHE A 74 1.23 -0.31 -5.40
C PHE A 74 2.74 -0.46 -5.19
N ARG A 75 3.56 -0.31 -6.24
CA ARG A 75 5.03 -0.42 -6.14
C ARG A 75 5.61 0.63 -5.20
N LEU A 76 5.13 1.87 -5.28
CA LEU A 76 5.56 2.92 -4.35
C LEU A 76 5.19 2.52 -2.93
N LEU A 77 3.90 2.27 -2.66
CA LEU A 77 3.41 1.95 -1.32
C LEU A 77 4.09 0.70 -0.74
N ALA A 78 4.35 -0.32 -1.54
CA ALA A 78 4.99 -1.57 -1.11
C ALA A 78 6.46 -1.36 -0.72
N SER A 79 7.07 -0.27 -1.19
CA SER A 79 8.40 0.13 -0.76
C SER A 79 8.41 0.91 0.56
N LEU A 80 7.24 1.38 1.04
CA LEU A 80 7.13 2.24 2.22
C LEU A 80 6.68 1.46 3.45
N ARG A 81 7.25 1.83 4.59
CA ARG A 81 6.85 1.33 5.91
C ARG A 81 6.90 2.51 6.85
N HIS A 82 5.78 3.00 7.36
CA HIS A 82 5.77 4.09 8.34
C HIS A 82 4.45 4.05 9.09
N PRO A 83 4.40 4.28 10.42
CA PRO A 83 3.15 4.20 11.18
C PRO A 83 2.06 5.16 10.68
N ASN A 84 2.45 6.29 10.08
CA ASN A 84 1.52 7.25 9.49
C ASN A 84 1.20 7.05 7.99
N ILE A 85 1.61 5.94 7.39
CA ILE A 85 1.33 5.62 5.98
C ILE A 85 0.68 4.24 5.95
N VAL A 86 -0.36 4.09 5.14
CA VAL A 86 -1.04 2.80 4.99
C VAL A 86 -0.09 1.75 4.42
N SER A 87 -0.12 0.56 4.99
CA SER A 87 0.67 -0.58 4.53
C SER A 87 -0.10 -1.35 3.46
N VAL A 88 0.52 -1.53 2.28
CA VAL A 88 0.00 -2.44 1.26
C VAL A 88 0.48 -3.87 1.51
N LEU A 89 -0.38 -4.84 1.20
CA LEU A 89 -0.18 -6.24 1.54
C LEU A 89 0.09 -7.08 0.29
N ASP A 90 -0.77 -6.94 -0.72
CA ASP A 90 -0.76 -7.82 -1.89
C ASP A 90 -1.25 -7.12 -3.15
N TYR A 91 -0.92 -7.68 -4.30
CA TYR A 91 -1.35 -7.22 -5.62
C TYR A 91 -1.75 -8.43 -6.46
N GLY A 92 -2.75 -8.26 -7.33
CA GLY A 92 -3.16 -9.30 -8.26
C GLY A 92 -3.99 -8.76 -9.41
N LEU A 93 -4.36 -9.67 -10.32
CA LEU A 93 -5.26 -9.42 -11.43
C LEU A 93 -6.55 -10.22 -11.26
N GLU A 94 -7.68 -9.63 -11.63
CA GLU A 94 -8.94 -10.35 -11.83
C GLU A 94 -8.89 -11.16 -13.15
N SER A 95 -9.86 -12.03 -13.37
CA SER A 95 -9.94 -12.86 -14.59
C SER A 95 -10.05 -12.06 -15.89
N ASP A 96 -10.48 -10.80 -15.81
CA ASP A 96 -10.54 -9.85 -16.94
C ASP A 96 -9.30 -8.93 -17.02
N ASN A 97 -8.21 -9.29 -16.32
CA ASN A 97 -6.99 -8.51 -16.18
C ASN A 97 -7.17 -7.15 -15.48
N THR A 98 -8.27 -6.93 -14.74
CA THR A 98 -8.43 -5.75 -13.91
C THR A 98 -7.46 -5.83 -12.72
N PRO A 99 -6.55 -4.86 -12.55
CA PRO A 99 -5.60 -4.89 -11.45
C PRO A 99 -6.26 -4.46 -10.15
N PHE A 100 -5.85 -5.10 -9.06
CA PHE A 100 -6.22 -4.72 -7.72
C PHE A 100 -5.02 -4.85 -6.78
N PHE A 101 -5.07 -4.12 -5.68
CA PHE A 101 -4.17 -4.36 -4.55
C PHE A 101 -4.91 -4.28 -3.23
N THR A 102 -4.35 -4.91 -2.22
CA THR A 102 -4.87 -4.92 -0.86
C THR A 102 -3.97 -4.12 0.07
N MET A 103 -4.58 -3.49 1.06
CA MET A 103 -3.93 -2.72 2.11
C MET A 103 -4.56 -3.07 3.46
N GLU A 104 -3.86 -2.72 4.54
CA GLU A 104 -4.43 -2.85 5.88
C GLU A 104 -5.78 -2.12 5.96
N LEU A 105 -6.77 -2.77 6.57
CA LEU A 105 -8.04 -2.10 6.87
C LEU A 105 -7.83 -1.25 8.12
N ILE A 106 -7.94 0.06 7.97
CA ILE A 106 -7.84 0.99 9.09
C ILE A 106 -9.04 0.80 10.01
N ASP A 107 -8.81 0.72 11.32
CA ASP A 107 -9.85 0.53 12.31
C ASP A 107 -10.67 1.82 12.54
N ALA A 108 -11.99 1.68 12.48
CA ALA A 108 -12.98 2.76 12.57
C ALA A 108 -12.51 4.12 11.98
N PRO A 109 -12.17 4.17 10.68
CA PRO A 109 -11.51 5.33 10.10
C PRO A 109 -12.46 6.52 10.04
N GLN A 110 -11.97 7.68 10.46
CA GLN A 110 -12.66 8.95 10.29
C GLN A 110 -11.97 9.83 9.25
N PRO A 111 -12.75 10.53 8.38
CA PRO A 111 -12.19 11.55 7.50
C PRO A 111 -11.46 12.64 8.31
N PHE A 112 -10.27 13.03 7.86
CA PHE A 112 -9.39 13.96 8.57
C PHE A 112 -10.10 15.22 9.10
N MET A 113 -10.81 15.94 8.23
CA MET A 113 -11.51 17.18 8.61
C MET A 113 -12.64 16.96 9.63
N ARG A 114 -13.30 15.79 9.58
CA ARG A 114 -14.40 15.47 10.49
C ARG A 114 -13.85 15.20 11.89
N ALA A 115 -12.81 14.37 12.00
CA ALA A 115 -12.18 14.07 13.28
C ALA A 115 -11.54 15.32 13.90
N ILE A 116 -10.74 16.06 13.13
CA ILE A 116 -9.98 17.22 13.65
C ILE A 116 -10.87 18.39 14.09
N SER A 117 -12.10 18.49 13.58
CA SER A 117 -13.03 19.57 13.97
C SER A 117 -13.48 19.48 15.43
N GLN A 118 -13.34 18.31 16.06
CA GLN A 118 -13.72 18.05 17.45
C GLN A 118 -12.56 18.26 18.43
N TYR A 119 -11.35 18.46 17.92
CA TYR A 119 -10.12 18.54 18.70
C TYR A 119 -9.83 19.94 19.21
N THR A 120 -9.21 20.02 20.38
CA THR A 120 -8.57 21.23 20.92
C THR A 120 -7.40 21.66 20.05
N LEU A 121 -6.93 22.90 20.20
CA LEU A 121 -5.78 23.41 19.44
C LEU A 121 -4.55 22.49 19.56
N VAL A 122 -4.26 21.98 20.75
CA VAL A 122 -3.10 21.10 20.99
C VAL A 122 -3.25 19.77 20.25
N GLU A 123 -4.40 19.10 20.38
CA GLU A 123 -4.70 17.85 19.69
C GLU A 123 -4.68 18.01 18.16
N LYS A 124 -5.18 19.15 17.64
CA LYS A 124 -5.05 19.49 16.20
C LYS A 124 -3.59 19.55 15.78
N VAL A 125 -2.74 20.20 16.59
CA VAL A 125 -1.30 20.28 16.30
C VAL A 125 -0.63 18.91 16.38
N GLU A 126 -0.97 18.06 17.35
CA GLU A 126 -0.44 16.69 17.45
C GLU A 126 -0.71 15.87 16.19
N VAL A 127 -1.95 15.92 15.69
CA VAL A 127 -2.37 15.24 14.45
C VAL A 127 -1.67 15.83 13.22
N LEU A 128 -1.54 17.15 13.13
CA LEU A 128 -0.78 17.80 12.06
C LEU A 128 0.71 17.43 12.09
N VAL A 129 1.27 17.25 13.29
CA VAL A 129 2.65 16.79 13.49
C VAL A 129 2.84 15.35 13.04
N GLN A 130 1.86 14.47 13.29
CA GLN A 130 1.86 13.11 12.75
C GLN A 130 1.85 13.08 11.21
N LEU A 131 1.06 13.94 10.58
CA LEU A 131 1.07 14.09 9.12
C LEU A 131 2.44 14.58 8.62
N LEU A 132 3.08 15.53 9.34
CA LEU A 132 4.44 15.97 9.03
C LEU A 132 5.48 14.86 9.21
N GLN A 133 5.30 13.92 10.15
CA GLN A 133 6.18 12.75 10.27
C GLN A 133 6.12 11.89 9.00
N ALA A 134 4.93 11.64 8.45
CA ALA A 134 4.78 10.97 7.16
C ALA A 134 5.49 11.73 6.02
N LEU A 135 5.32 13.05 5.93
CA LEU A 135 5.98 13.86 4.89
C LEU A 135 7.51 13.88 5.03
N VAL A 136 8.03 13.99 6.25
CA VAL A 136 9.48 13.89 6.50
C VAL A 136 10.01 12.54 6.02
N TYR A 137 9.29 11.47 6.31
CA TYR A 137 9.64 10.13 5.85
C TYR A 137 9.65 10.06 4.32
N LEU A 138 8.59 10.50 3.64
CA LEU A 138 8.51 10.49 2.17
C LEU A 138 9.60 11.31 1.50
N HIS A 139 9.80 12.55 1.96
CA HIS A 139 10.77 13.47 1.37
C HIS A 139 12.21 12.97 1.51
N ARG A 140 12.54 12.28 2.62
CA ARG A 140 13.85 11.62 2.79
C ARG A 140 14.10 10.48 1.82
N HIS A 141 13.03 9.87 1.29
CA HIS A 141 13.09 8.84 0.25
C HIS A 141 12.99 9.42 -1.17
N ASN A 142 13.08 10.76 -1.32
CA ASN A 142 12.88 11.48 -2.57
C ASN A 142 11.48 11.24 -3.20
N ILE A 143 10.48 10.99 -2.36
CA ILE A 143 9.10 10.81 -2.78
C ILE A 143 8.35 12.07 -2.39
N VAL A 144 7.72 12.72 -3.37
CA VAL A 144 6.79 13.83 -3.18
C VAL A 144 5.38 13.26 -3.33
N HIS A 145 4.46 13.66 -2.46
CA HIS A 145 3.11 13.10 -2.43
C HIS A 145 2.25 13.57 -3.62
N HIS A 146 2.46 14.81 -4.10
CA HIS A 146 1.80 15.44 -5.26
C HIS A 146 0.33 15.83 -5.06
N ASP A 147 -0.46 14.99 -4.39
CA ASP A 147 -1.91 15.20 -4.19
C ASP A 147 -2.28 15.16 -2.70
N LEU A 148 -1.52 15.84 -1.85
CA LEU A 148 -1.82 15.90 -0.43
C LEU A 148 -3.09 16.72 -0.17
N LYS A 149 -4.13 16.07 0.36
CA LYS A 149 -5.43 16.68 0.69
C LYS A 149 -6.15 15.88 1.78
N PRO A 150 -7.17 16.43 2.45
CA PRO A 150 -7.84 15.74 3.55
C PRO A 150 -8.50 14.41 3.17
N ASN A 151 -8.92 14.23 1.91
CA ASN A 151 -9.51 12.97 1.46
C ASN A 151 -8.49 11.80 1.43
N ASN A 152 -7.18 12.11 1.39
CA ASN A 152 -6.11 11.11 1.34
C ASN A 152 -5.52 10.85 2.74
N VAL A 153 -6.15 11.38 3.79
CA VAL A 153 -5.72 11.24 5.17
C VAL A 153 -6.89 10.80 6.03
N LEU A 154 -6.69 9.74 6.81
CA LEU A 154 -7.67 9.22 7.76
C LEU A 154 -7.09 9.28 9.17
N ILE A 155 -7.97 9.28 10.17
CA ILE A 155 -7.62 9.14 11.59
C ILE A 155 -8.33 7.88 12.09
N ASP A 156 -7.56 6.94 12.66
CA ASP A 156 -8.12 5.70 13.19
C ASP A 156 -8.71 5.89 14.61
N SER A 157 -9.31 4.82 15.15
CA SER A 157 -9.92 4.80 16.49
C SER A 157 -8.96 5.23 17.62
N THR A 158 -7.65 5.15 17.40
CA THR A 158 -6.62 5.49 18.39
C THR A 158 -6.11 6.92 18.26
N GLY A 159 -6.57 7.67 17.25
CA GLY A 159 -6.07 9.01 16.94
C GLY A 159 -4.81 9.02 16.08
N GLN A 160 -4.43 7.88 15.49
CA GLN A 160 -3.27 7.80 14.61
C GLN A 160 -3.65 8.26 13.19
N VAL A 161 -2.84 9.16 12.63
CA VAL A 161 -2.98 9.60 11.23
C VAL A 161 -2.51 8.51 10.29
N ARG A 162 -3.29 8.21 9.25
CA ARG A 162 -2.96 7.29 8.16
C ARG A 162 -3.08 8.00 6.81
N VAL A 163 -1.96 8.15 6.10
CA VAL A 163 -1.94 8.60 4.69
C VAL A 163 -2.25 7.40 3.80
N VAL A 164 -3.32 7.47 3.02
CA VAL A 164 -3.90 6.29 2.34
C VAL A 164 -3.79 6.26 0.82
N ASP A 165 -3.60 7.41 0.17
CA ASP A 165 -3.59 7.49 -1.28
C ASP A 165 -2.49 8.42 -1.75
N PHE A 166 -1.63 7.92 -2.63
CA PHE A 166 -0.58 8.67 -3.28
C PHE A 166 -1.05 8.89 -4.71
N GLY A 167 -1.35 10.14 -5.06
CA GLY A 167 -1.81 10.55 -6.40
C GLY A 167 -0.74 10.43 -7.48
N LEU A 168 -0.04 9.30 -7.56
CA LEU A 168 0.99 8.97 -8.53
C LEU A 168 0.44 8.78 -9.96
N ALA A 169 -0.88 8.80 -10.14
CA ALA A 169 -1.51 8.91 -11.45
C ALA A 169 -1.90 10.36 -11.69
N LEU A 170 -1.53 11.03 -12.77
CA LEU A 170 -0.81 10.67 -13.97
C LEU A 170 0.29 11.73 -14.16
N ARG A 171 1.09 11.59 -15.23
CA ARG A 171 1.88 12.70 -15.76
C ARG A 171 1.06 13.99 -15.80
N ALA A 172 1.75 15.12 -15.62
CA ALA A 172 1.26 16.49 -15.43
C ALA A 172 0.19 17.04 -16.42
N GLU A 173 -0.31 16.23 -17.34
CA GLU A 173 -1.25 16.59 -18.39
C GLU A 173 -2.73 16.38 -17.98
N ASP A 174 -3.01 15.47 -17.03
CA ASP A 174 -4.38 15.14 -16.58
C ASP A 174 -4.79 15.79 -15.25
N HIS A 175 -4.23 16.96 -14.90
CA HIS A 175 -4.76 17.79 -13.81
C HIS A 175 -6.13 18.43 -14.12
N THR A 176 -6.95 17.75 -14.94
CA THR A 176 -8.31 18.14 -15.21
C THR A 176 -9.20 17.80 -14.01
N SER A 177 -9.46 18.85 -13.22
CA SER A 177 -10.85 19.22 -12.94
C SER A 177 -11.66 18.32 -12.00
N GLN A 178 -11.15 18.02 -10.81
CA GLN A 178 -12.04 17.91 -9.65
C GLN A 178 -11.93 19.17 -8.81
N ALA A 179 -13.00 19.94 -8.77
CA ALA A 179 -13.09 21.21 -8.02
C ALA A 179 -12.55 21.07 -6.58
N GLY A 180 -12.81 19.93 -5.92
CA GLY A 180 -12.33 19.66 -4.56
C GLY A 180 -10.80 19.58 -4.41
N THR A 181 -10.07 19.06 -5.39
CA THR A 181 -8.61 18.91 -5.34
C THR A 181 -7.90 20.26 -5.51
N LEU A 182 -8.46 21.15 -6.33
CA LEU A 182 -7.83 22.41 -6.70
C LEU A 182 -7.55 23.35 -5.51
N HIS A 183 -8.31 23.23 -4.42
CA HIS A 183 -8.12 24.05 -3.22
C HIS A 183 -6.76 23.84 -2.55
N TYR A 184 -6.20 22.64 -2.64
CA TYR A 184 -4.94 22.26 -2.00
C TYR A 184 -3.76 22.34 -2.97
N THR A 185 -4.02 22.55 -4.27
CA THR A 185 -2.98 22.61 -5.30
C THR A 185 -2.11 23.87 -5.15
N ALA A 186 -0.78 23.68 -5.16
CA ALA A 186 0.16 24.77 -5.06
C ALA A 186 0.19 25.65 -6.34
N PRO A 187 0.51 26.96 -6.23
CA PRO A 187 0.52 27.89 -7.36
C PRO A 187 1.38 27.43 -8.54
N GLU A 188 2.54 26.82 -8.27
CA GLU A 188 3.47 26.33 -9.28
C GLU A 188 2.88 25.20 -10.13
N LEU A 189 2.08 24.31 -9.54
CA LEU A 189 1.37 23.24 -10.27
C LEU A 189 0.27 23.81 -11.17
N ILE A 190 -0.44 24.84 -10.70
CA ILE A 190 -1.45 25.54 -11.51
C ILE A 190 -0.79 26.24 -12.72
N ASN A 191 0.50 26.51 -12.66
CA ASN A 191 1.28 27.09 -13.75
C ASN A 191 1.95 26.04 -14.65
N GLY A 192 1.69 24.75 -14.45
CA GLY A 192 2.30 23.66 -15.21
C GLY A 192 3.72 23.31 -14.76
N GLY A 193 4.14 23.77 -13.57
CA GLY A 193 5.39 23.37 -12.95
C GLY A 193 5.36 21.92 -12.45
N ILE A 194 6.50 21.45 -11.97
CA ILE A 194 6.68 20.09 -11.44
C ILE A 194 6.49 20.14 -9.93
N ALA A 195 5.85 19.11 -9.37
CA ALA A 195 5.69 18.97 -7.93
C ALA A 195 7.05 18.77 -7.24
N THR A 196 7.23 19.44 -6.11
CA THR A 196 8.43 19.35 -5.28
C THR A 196 8.06 19.20 -3.81
N VAL A 197 9.06 19.02 -2.94
CA VAL A 197 8.86 19.10 -1.48
C VAL A 197 8.10 20.37 -1.06
N ALA A 198 8.41 21.52 -1.68
CA ALA A 198 7.74 22.77 -1.37
C ALA A 198 6.25 22.78 -1.78
N THR A 199 5.88 21.99 -2.79
CA THR A 199 4.49 21.78 -3.21
C THR A 199 3.69 21.06 -2.14
N ASP A 200 4.21 19.96 -1.59
CA ASP A 200 3.56 19.25 -0.47
C ASP A 200 3.41 20.14 0.76
N LEU A 201 4.41 20.99 1.04
CA LEU A 201 4.34 21.94 2.17
C LEU A 201 3.26 23.00 1.97
N TYR A 202 3.01 23.45 0.74
CA TYR A 202 1.88 24.35 0.47
C TYR A 202 0.55 23.63 0.71
N SER A 203 0.38 22.42 0.19
CA SER A 203 -0.82 21.61 0.39
C SER A 203 -1.07 21.35 1.88
N PHE A 204 -0.02 21.01 2.63
CA PHE A 204 -0.06 20.90 4.08
C PHE A 204 -0.46 22.23 4.74
N GLY A 205 0.06 23.37 4.26
CA GLY A 205 -0.32 24.69 4.73
C GLY A 205 -1.82 24.98 4.58
N VAL A 206 -2.42 24.56 3.46
CA VAL A 206 -3.87 24.69 3.24
C VAL A 206 -4.64 23.80 4.21
N MET A 207 -4.22 22.54 4.38
CA MET A 207 -4.85 21.62 5.35
C MET A 207 -4.72 22.11 6.79
N CYS A 208 -3.56 22.64 7.16
CA CYS A 208 -3.29 23.21 8.47
C CYS A 208 -4.18 24.43 8.73
N TYR A 209 -4.29 25.34 7.75
CA TYR A 209 -5.21 26.48 7.83
C TYR A 209 -6.66 26.02 8.06
N GLU A 210 -7.14 25.07 7.25
CA GLU A 210 -8.52 24.57 7.34
C GLU A 210 -8.78 23.82 8.65
N ALA A 211 -7.82 23.02 9.13
CA ALA A 211 -7.94 22.31 10.40
C ALA A 211 -8.05 23.28 11.59
N LEU A 212 -7.26 24.35 11.59
CA LEU A 212 -7.22 25.30 12.69
C LEU A 212 -8.42 26.26 12.67
N LEU A 213 -8.86 26.70 11.49
CA LEU A 213 -9.89 27.74 11.35
C LEU A 213 -11.28 27.21 10.92
N GLY A 214 -11.37 25.96 10.49
CA GLY A 214 -12.63 25.34 10.02
C GLY A 214 -13.06 25.77 8.62
N GLU A 215 -12.27 26.60 7.93
CA GLU A 215 -12.55 27.07 6.57
C GLU A 215 -11.29 27.14 5.72
N ARG A 216 -11.43 27.13 4.39
CA ARG A 216 -10.31 27.19 3.44
C ARG A 216 -9.80 28.63 3.24
N PRO A 217 -8.51 28.83 2.95
CA PRO A 217 -7.94 30.17 2.73
C PRO A 217 -8.53 30.87 1.50
N PHE A 218 -8.96 30.11 0.49
CA PHE A 218 -9.58 30.63 -0.73
C PHE A 218 -10.92 29.95 -1.00
N GLN A 219 -11.98 30.76 -1.07
CA GLN A 219 -13.34 30.31 -1.34
C GLN A 219 -13.56 30.13 -2.85
N MET A 220 -14.24 29.05 -3.24
CA MET A 220 -14.52 28.77 -4.64
C MET A 220 -15.83 29.44 -5.07
N ARG A 221 -15.72 30.55 -5.81
CA ARG A 221 -16.86 31.12 -6.56
C ARG A 221 -16.92 30.60 -8.00
N SER A 222 -15.74 30.36 -8.58
CA SER A 222 -15.55 29.68 -9.86
C SER A 222 -14.14 29.09 -9.91
N ILE A 223 -13.91 28.11 -10.77
CA ILE A 223 -12.57 27.51 -10.97
C ILE A 223 -11.55 28.57 -11.38
N SER A 224 -11.90 29.44 -12.34
CA SER A 224 -11.01 30.50 -12.82
C SER A 224 -10.66 31.52 -11.75
N GLN A 225 -11.63 31.89 -10.89
CA GLN A 225 -11.38 32.79 -9.77
C GLN A 225 -10.51 32.12 -8.71
N LEU A 226 -10.76 30.85 -8.38
CA LEU A 226 -9.93 30.11 -7.42
C LEU A 226 -8.48 30.00 -7.91
N LYS A 227 -8.25 29.66 -9.19
CA LYS A 227 -6.89 29.63 -9.77
C LYS A 227 -6.20 31.00 -9.67
N ARG A 228 -6.94 32.09 -9.90
CA ARG A 228 -6.42 33.46 -9.75
C ARG A 228 -6.05 33.76 -8.31
N ASP A 229 -6.90 33.41 -7.35
CA ASP A 229 -6.68 33.64 -5.93
C ASP A 229 -5.48 32.84 -5.42
N ILE A 230 -5.38 31.55 -5.78
CA ILE A 230 -4.23 30.72 -5.43
C ILE A 230 -2.93 31.35 -5.97
N ARG A 231 -2.92 31.86 -7.20
CA ARG A 231 -1.72 32.48 -7.80
C ARG A 231 -1.34 33.84 -7.21
N LYS A 232 -2.31 34.69 -6.89
CA LYS A 232 -2.06 36.14 -6.66
C LYS A 232 -2.52 36.68 -5.31
N LYS A 233 -3.52 36.05 -4.69
CA LYS A 233 -4.14 36.60 -3.47
C LYS A 233 -3.34 36.15 -2.24
N ALA A 234 -2.86 37.13 -1.46
CA ALA A 234 -2.31 36.86 -0.14
C ALA A 234 -3.40 36.35 0.80
N VAL A 235 -3.03 35.44 1.70
CA VAL A 235 -3.96 34.92 2.72
C VAL A 235 -4.13 36.00 3.79
N ASP A 236 -5.38 36.30 4.15
CA ASP A 236 -5.68 37.29 5.17
C ASP A 236 -5.87 36.62 6.52
N PHE A 237 -5.07 37.03 7.50
CA PHE A 237 -5.11 36.53 8.87
C PHE A 237 -5.61 37.58 9.87
N ARG A 238 -5.93 38.82 9.45
CA ARG A 238 -6.15 39.95 10.36
C ARG A 238 -7.20 39.66 11.43
N ASP A 239 -8.33 39.07 11.06
CA ASP A 239 -9.42 38.74 11.98
C ASP A 239 -9.24 37.38 12.69
N ARG A 240 -8.10 36.70 12.48
CA ARG A 240 -7.79 35.35 12.97
C ARG A 240 -6.52 35.28 13.82
N ARG A 241 -5.80 36.40 13.97
CA ARG A 241 -4.52 36.45 14.71
C ARG A 241 -4.68 36.13 16.19
N GLU A 242 -5.76 36.58 16.81
CA GLU A 242 -6.02 36.33 18.23
C GLU A 242 -6.27 34.85 18.53
N SER A 243 -6.95 34.13 17.64
CA SER A 243 -7.25 32.70 17.84
C SER A 243 -6.07 31.78 17.53
N LEU A 244 -5.19 32.15 16.58
CA LEU A 244 -4.04 31.35 16.19
C LEU A 244 -2.76 31.68 16.95
N GLY A 245 -2.63 32.92 17.44
CA GLY A 245 -1.37 33.45 17.93
C GLY A 245 -0.38 33.79 16.80
N GLN A 246 0.62 34.60 17.15
CA GLN A 246 1.63 35.08 16.20
C GLN A 246 2.47 33.94 15.58
N PRO A 247 2.98 32.95 16.34
CA PRO A 247 3.85 31.92 15.78
C PRO A 247 3.18 31.06 14.70
N ILE A 248 1.92 30.67 14.91
CA ILE A 248 1.14 29.89 13.94
C ILE A 248 0.83 30.73 12.70
N THR A 249 0.45 32.00 12.89
CA THR A 249 0.15 32.93 11.80
C THR A 249 1.36 33.14 10.88
N GLU A 250 2.55 33.34 11.46
CA GLU A 250 3.79 33.50 10.70
C GLU A 250 4.14 32.22 9.92
N LEU A 251 3.98 31.05 10.55
CA LEU A 251 4.22 29.77 9.89
C LEU A 251 3.26 29.54 8.71
N LEU A 252 1.96 29.76 8.90
CA LEU A 252 0.96 29.63 7.84
C LEU A 252 1.21 30.63 6.71
N THR A 253 1.63 31.85 7.03
CA THR A 253 2.02 32.87 6.04
C THR A 253 3.14 32.36 5.14
N ARG A 254 4.18 31.74 5.73
CA ARG A 254 5.30 31.16 4.98
C ARG A 254 4.90 29.91 4.20
N LEU A 255 4.11 29.01 4.77
CA LEU A 255 3.65 27.80 4.08
C LEU A 255 2.80 28.13 2.85
N LEU A 256 1.97 29.18 2.95
CA LEU A 256 1.06 29.62 1.89
C LEU A 256 1.68 30.71 0.98
N ALA A 257 2.99 30.93 1.09
CA ALA A 257 3.74 31.81 0.20
C ALA A 257 3.65 31.34 -1.26
N LYS A 258 3.54 32.30 -2.18
CA LYS A 258 3.31 32.01 -3.59
C LYS A 258 4.58 31.52 -4.28
N ASP A 259 5.72 32.09 -3.91
CA ASP A 259 7.03 31.59 -4.29
C ASP A 259 7.39 30.37 -3.42
N PRO A 260 7.67 29.20 -4.02
CA PRO A 260 8.14 28.02 -3.29
C PRO A 260 9.40 28.26 -2.45
N GLN A 261 10.27 29.21 -2.83
CA GLN A 261 11.52 29.50 -2.11
C GLN A 261 11.31 30.26 -0.80
N GLU A 262 10.18 30.95 -0.65
CA GLU A 262 9.81 31.65 0.59
C GLU A 262 9.24 30.70 1.67
N ARG A 263 8.89 29.47 1.26
CA ARG A 263 8.32 28.45 2.14
C ARG A 263 9.40 27.86 3.07
N PRO A 264 9.02 27.22 4.18
CA PRO A 264 9.96 26.50 5.02
C PRO A 264 10.75 25.45 4.20
N PRO A 265 12.04 25.22 4.50
CA PRO A 265 12.91 24.44 3.63
C PRO A 265 12.58 22.93 3.60
N ASN A 266 11.89 22.41 4.62
CA ASN A 266 11.47 21.02 4.70
C ASN A 266 10.40 20.80 5.79
N ALA A 267 9.73 19.65 5.75
CA ALA A 267 8.71 19.27 6.73
C ALA A 267 9.24 19.19 8.18
N THR A 268 10.55 18.94 8.39
CA THR A 268 11.13 18.92 9.75
C THR A 268 11.14 20.32 10.38
N ALA A 269 11.44 21.36 9.59
CA ALA A 269 11.38 22.74 10.04
C ALA A 269 9.94 23.15 10.42
N VAL A 270 8.96 22.75 9.61
CA VAL A 270 7.53 22.99 9.86
C VAL A 270 7.09 22.29 11.15
N LYS A 271 7.46 21.02 11.33
CA LYS A 271 7.16 20.23 12.53
C LYS A 271 7.67 20.93 13.79
N ARG A 272 8.92 21.40 13.77
CA ARG A 272 9.52 22.12 14.90
C ARG A 272 8.81 23.42 15.20
N ALA A 273 8.47 24.21 14.18
CA ALA A 273 7.76 25.47 14.35
C ALA A 273 6.35 25.26 14.94
N LEU A 274 5.60 24.25 14.47
CA LEU A 274 4.27 23.92 15.01
C LEU A 274 4.33 23.48 16.47
N CYS A 275 5.26 22.59 16.82
CA CYS A 275 5.42 22.14 18.21
C CYS A 275 5.78 23.31 19.14
N ALA A 276 6.74 24.14 18.73
CA ALA A 276 7.14 25.32 19.50
C ALA A 276 6.00 26.32 19.68
N ALA A 277 5.13 26.50 18.68
CA ALA A 277 4.02 27.45 18.74
C ALA A 277 2.99 27.14 19.82
N VAL A 278 2.85 25.88 20.22
CA VAL A 278 1.90 25.43 21.26
C VAL A 278 2.60 24.84 22.50
N ASN A 279 3.93 25.04 22.62
CA ASN A 279 4.75 24.47 23.69
C ASN A 279 4.64 22.94 23.82
N LEU A 280 4.43 22.23 22.70
CA LEU A 280 4.44 20.78 22.65
C LEU A 280 5.89 20.27 22.55
N PRO A 281 6.31 19.27 23.35
CA PRO A 281 7.60 18.65 23.15
C PRO A 281 7.66 18.00 21.77
N LEU A 282 8.83 18.05 21.13
CA LEU A 282 9.01 17.33 19.88
C LEU A 282 8.77 15.85 20.13
N PRO A 283 7.89 15.19 19.34
CA PRO A 283 7.66 13.77 19.52
C PRO A 283 8.98 13.02 19.32
N VAL A 284 9.33 12.20 20.32
CA VAL A 284 10.46 11.30 20.24
C VAL A 284 10.19 10.33 19.09
N GLU A 285 11.17 10.14 18.19
CA GLU A 285 11.02 9.17 17.11
C GLU A 285 10.81 7.79 17.73
N THR A 286 9.63 7.20 17.50
CA THR A 286 9.32 5.86 18.00
C THR A 286 10.29 4.84 17.40
N PRO A 287 10.49 3.69 18.05
CA PRO A 287 11.26 2.60 17.45
C PRO A 287 10.75 2.25 16.06
N ASP A 288 9.44 2.30 15.82
CA ASP A 288 8.85 2.02 14.49
C ASP A 288 9.24 3.08 13.45
N ILE A 289 9.23 4.37 13.82
CA ILE A 289 9.70 5.44 12.94
C ILE A 289 11.20 5.28 12.68
N ARG A 290 12.01 5.00 13.70
CA ARG A 290 13.46 4.76 13.52
C ARG A 290 13.74 3.53 12.65
N ASN A 291 13.04 2.44 12.91
CA ASN A 291 13.14 1.21 12.13
C ASN A 291 12.67 1.43 10.69
N SER A 292 11.67 2.28 10.46
CA SER A 292 11.30 2.65 9.09
C SER A 292 12.44 3.29 8.32
N PHE A 293 13.25 4.14 8.94
CA PHE A 293 14.43 4.70 8.28
C PHE A 293 15.54 3.66 8.04
N LEU A 294 15.63 2.64 8.90
CA LEU A 294 16.63 1.56 8.76
C LEU A 294 16.22 0.50 7.72
N GLN A 295 14.92 0.20 7.62
CA GLN A 295 14.37 -0.82 6.72
C GLN A 295 14.20 -0.32 5.27
N THR A 296 14.20 1.01 5.06
CA THR A 296 13.78 1.61 3.80
C THR A 296 14.87 2.40 3.08
N ALA A 297 16.14 2.11 3.36
CA ALA A 297 17.21 2.57 2.47
C ALA A 297 16.85 2.21 1.01
N GLN A 298 17.05 3.14 0.07
CA GLN A 298 16.92 2.86 -1.36
C GLN A 298 17.59 1.53 -1.66
N PHE A 299 16.98 0.72 -2.52
CA PHE A 299 17.58 -0.56 -2.92
C PHE A 299 18.84 -0.27 -3.77
N VAL A 300 19.97 -0.07 -3.09
CA VAL A 300 21.25 0.35 -3.67
C VAL A 300 22.23 -0.81 -3.60
N GLY A 301 23.07 -0.95 -4.63
CA GLY A 301 24.20 -1.88 -4.64
C GLY A 301 23.82 -3.36 -4.85
N ARG A 302 22.53 -3.67 -5.09
CA ARG A 302 22.03 -5.03 -5.31
C ARG A 302 21.35 -5.24 -6.67
N VAL A 303 21.60 -4.30 -7.60
CA VAL A 303 20.97 -4.30 -8.93
C VAL A 303 21.34 -5.56 -9.72
N SER A 304 22.59 -6.02 -9.64
CA SER A 304 23.03 -7.23 -10.35
C SER A 304 22.41 -8.50 -9.80
N GLN A 305 22.34 -8.68 -8.47
CA GLN A 305 21.69 -9.85 -7.87
C GLN A 305 20.19 -9.87 -8.15
N LEU A 306 19.54 -8.69 -8.10
CA LEU A 306 18.13 -8.60 -8.45
C LEU A 306 17.90 -8.93 -9.92
N ALA A 307 18.72 -8.41 -10.83
CA ALA A 307 18.61 -8.73 -12.26
C ALA A 307 18.79 -10.23 -12.54
N GLN A 308 19.70 -10.92 -11.83
CA GLN A 308 19.85 -12.37 -11.93
C GLN A 308 18.59 -13.12 -11.50
N LEU A 309 18.01 -12.72 -10.36
CA LEU A 309 16.77 -13.34 -9.86
C LEU A 309 15.56 -13.01 -10.75
N GLU A 310 15.53 -11.83 -11.37
CA GLU A 310 14.52 -11.47 -12.36
C GLU A 310 14.63 -12.29 -13.63
N GLN A 311 15.84 -12.54 -14.11
CA GLN A 311 16.05 -13.43 -15.25
C GLN A 311 15.56 -14.84 -14.93
N ALA A 312 15.91 -15.38 -13.76
CA ALA A 312 15.42 -16.69 -13.33
C ALA A 312 13.89 -16.74 -13.20
N LEU A 313 13.27 -15.63 -12.81
CA LEU A 313 11.83 -15.48 -12.73
C LEU A 313 11.18 -15.48 -14.12
N ASP A 314 11.81 -14.84 -15.10
CA ASP A 314 11.34 -14.84 -16.49
C ASP A 314 11.52 -16.23 -17.14
N GLU A 315 12.65 -16.90 -16.92
CA GLU A 315 12.88 -18.30 -17.32
C GLU A 315 11.84 -19.26 -16.71
N ALA A 316 11.47 -19.05 -15.44
CA ALA A 316 10.45 -19.86 -14.78
C ALA A 316 9.06 -19.70 -15.44
N ARG A 317 8.72 -18.51 -15.96
CA ARG A 317 7.48 -18.31 -16.73
C ARG A 317 7.50 -19.05 -18.07
N GLU A 318 8.67 -19.24 -18.65
CA GLU A 318 8.88 -20.01 -19.88
C GLU A 318 8.94 -21.53 -19.63
N GLY A 319 8.79 -21.98 -18.38
CA GLY A 319 8.78 -23.39 -17.99
C GLY A 319 10.11 -23.92 -17.46
N TYR A 320 11.12 -23.07 -17.32
CA TYR A 320 12.45 -23.45 -16.81
C TYR A 320 12.57 -23.09 -15.33
N GLY A 321 12.17 -24.01 -14.46
CA GLY A 321 12.28 -23.84 -13.01
C GLY A 321 13.74 -23.90 -12.51
N SER A 322 14.05 -23.10 -11.49
CA SER A 322 15.36 -23.10 -10.84
C SER A 322 15.24 -22.90 -9.33
N ALA A 323 16.27 -23.33 -8.57
CA ALA A 323 16.35 -23.17 -7.13
C ALA A 323 17.54 -22.26 -6.78
N TRP A 324 17.30 -21.25 -5.94
CA TRP A 324 18.29 -20.23 -5.59
C TRP A 324 18.48 -20.15 -4.09
N PHE A 325 19.74 -20.07 -3.65
CA PHE A 325 20.08 -19.92 -2.24
C PHE A 325 20.66 -18.51 -1.99
N VAL A 326 19.94 -17.70 -1.22
CA VAL A 326 20.34 -16.32 -0.90
C VAL A 326 20.97 -16.29 0.49
N VAL A 327 22.30 -16.21 0.53
CA VAL A 327 23.11 -16.24 1.76
C VAL A 327 23.80 -14.90 1.99
N GLY A 328 24.07 -14.61 3.26
CA GLY A 328 24.86 -13.46 3.66
C GLY A 328 24.69 -13.18 5.16
N GLU A 329 25.47 -12.26 5.68
CA GLU A 329 25.46 -11.88 7.09
C GLU A 329 24.08 -11.37 7.55
N SER A 330 23.84 -11.41 8.87
CA SER A 330 22.64 -10.81 9.44
C SER A 330 22.59 -9.32 9.11
N GLY A 331 21.40 -8.80 8.78
CA GLY A 331 21.23 -7.39 8.42
C GLY A 331 21.69 -6.98 7.00
N VAL A 332 22.31 -7.87 6.21
CA VAL A 332 22.85 -7.54 4.87
C VAL A 332 21.79 -7.26 3.79
N GLY A 333 20.50 -7.33 4.13
CA GLY A 333 19.39 -7.01 3.23
C GLY A 333 18.77 -8.19 2.46
N LYS A 334 18.99 -9.45 2.89
CA LYS A 334 18.41 -10.65 2.21
C LYS A 334 16.89 -10.59 2.08
N THR A 335 16.20 -10.31 3.18
CA THR A 335 14.72 -10.19 3.19
C THR A 335 14.26 -9.07 2.28
N ARG A 336 14.99 -7.95 2.23
CA ARG A 336 14.67 -6.82 1.36
C ARG A 336 14.81 -7.17 -0.13
N LEU A 337 15.88 -7.89 -0.51
CA LEU A 337 16.07 -8.39 -1.88
C LEU A 337 14.92 -9.30 -2.31
N LEU A 338 14.50 -10.23 -1.45
CA LEU A 338 13.39 -11.15 -1.73
C LEU A 338 12.04 -10.42 -1.76
N ASP A 339 11.81 -9.44 -0.88
CA ASP A 339 10.60 -8.63 -0.89
C ASP A 339 10.51 -7.78 -2.17
N GLU A 340 11.63 -7.28 -2.69
CA GLU A 340 11.70 -6.55 -3.96
C GLU A 340 11.39 -7.48 -5.15
N LEU A 341 12.03 -8.65 -5.21
CA LEU A 341 11.73 -9.66 -6.24
C LEU A 341 10.25 -10.05 -6.21
N ARG A 342 9.66 -10.21 -5.01
CA ARG A 342 8.23 -10.49 -4.84
C ARG A 342 7.36 -9.40 -5.44
N ILE A 343 7.64 -8.12 -5.16
CA ILE A 343 6.86 -7.00 -5.73
C ILE A 343 6.88 -7.05 -7.26
N ARG A 344 8.05 -7.36 -7.85
CA ARG A 344 8.19 -7.47 -9.30
C ARG A 344 7.46 -8.69 -9.87
N ALA A 345 7.51 -9.84 -9.18
CA ALA A 345 6.77 -11.04 -9.54
C ALA A 345 5.26 -10.82 -9.52
N LEU A 346 4.72 -10.21 -8.46
CA LEU A 346 3.28 -9.92 -8.35
C LEU A 346 2.79 -9.01 -9.47
N VAL A 347 3.57 -7.97 -9.82
CA VAL A 347 3.20 -7.07 -10.93
C VAL A 347 3.27 -7.77 -12.30
N LYS A 348 4.10 -8.82 -12.44
CA LYS A 348 4.17 -9.68 -13.63
C LYS A 348 3.08 -10.78 -13.64
N ASP A 349 2.13 -10.71 -12.70
CA ASP A 349 1.07 -11.72 -12.49
C ASP A 349 1.63 -13.13 -12.23
N ILE A 350 2.74 -13.19 -11.50
CA ILE A 350 3.35 -14.44 -11.08
C ILE A 350 2.87 -14.74 -9.67
N HIS A 351 2.31 -15.93 -9.48
CA HIS A 351 1.87 -16.38 -8.16
C HIS A 351 3.07 -16.59 -7.24
N VAL A 352 3.10 -15.87 -6.11
CA VAL A 352 4.20 -15.97 -5.14
C VAL A 352 3.73 -16.67 -3.88
N LEU A 353 4.41 -17.76 -3.53
CA LEU A 353 4.20 -18.51 -2.29
C LEU A 353 5.33 -18.22 -1.30
N ARG A 354 5.00 -18.03 -0.02
CA ARG A 354 5.99 -17.75 1.04
C ARG A 354 5.77 -18.68 2.21
N GLY A 355 6.86 -19.32 2.64
CA GLY A 355 6.93 -20.14 3.84
C GLY A 355 8.01 -19.64 4.78
N HIS A 356 7.91 -20.04 6.05
CA HIS A 356 8.92 -19.75 7.08
C HIS A 356 9.29 -21.06 7.77
N ALA A 357 10.59 -21.27 7.99
CA ALA A 357 11.10 -22.36 8.82
C ALA A 357 11.70 -21.75 10.09
N PHE A 358 11.36 -22.32 11.25
CA PHE A 358 11.88 -21.92 12.54
C PHE A 358 12.66 -23.09 13.15
N GLU A 359 13.76 -22.81 13.86
CA GLU A 359 14.63 -23.86 14.42
C GLU A 359 13.96 -24.73 15.49
N ASN A 360 12.86 -24.25 16.11
CA ASN A 360 12.26 -24.86 17.30
C ASN A 360 10.85 -25.40 17.07
N THR A 361 10.51 -25.83 15.84
CA THR A 361 9.19 -26.37 15.55
C THR A 361 9.23 -27.88 15.38
N ASN A 362 8.39 -28.58 16.16
CA ASN A 362 8.33 -30.04 16.17
C ASN A 362 7.53 -30.63 14.99
N SER A 363 7.12 -29.82 14.02
CA SER A 363 6.28 -30.26 12.89
C SER A 363 7.08 -30.34 11.59
N THR A 364 7.18 -31.55 11.03
CA THR A 364 7.72 -31.78 9.69
C THR A 364 6.91 -31.00 8.64
N PHE A 365 7.58 -30.44 7.64
CA PHE A 365 6.97 -29.68 6.53
C PHE A 365 6.25 -28.37 6.91
N GLU A 366 6.45 -27.83 8.11
CA GLU A 366 5.81 -26.56 8.51
C GLU A 366 6.07 -25.41 7.51
N MET A 367 7.28 -25.37 6.93
CA MET A 367 7.63 -24.38 5.90
C MET A 367 6.69 -24.41 4.69
N TRP A 368 6.05 -25.54 4.42
CA TRP A 368 5.11 -25.73 3.31
C TRP A 368 3.66 -25.41 3.67
N ARG A 369 3.34 -25.23 4.95
CA ARG A 369 1.96 -24.96 5.38
C ARG A 369 1.37 -23.73 4.70
N ALA A 370 2.01 -22.57 4.83
CA ALA A 370 1.52 -21.33 4.21
C ALA A 370 1.47 -21.39 2.66
N PRO A 371 2.48 -21.98 1.96
CA PRO A 371 2.36 -22.28 0.54
C PRO A 371 1.15 -23.15 0.17
N ILE A 372 0.91 -24.24 0.90
CA ILE A 372 -0.21 -25.16 0.65
C ILE A 372 -1.56 -24.47 0.90
N GLU A 373 -1.69 -23.72 2.00
CA GLU A 373 -2.90 -22.94 2.31
C GLU A 373 -3.27 -21.99 1.14
N SER A 374 -2.28 -21.36 0.52
CA SER A 374 -2.47 -20.49 -0.64
C SER A 374 -2.87 -21.27 -1.89
N LEU A 375 -2.24 -22.41 -2.16
CA LEU A 375 -2.55 -23.26 -3.31
C LEU A 375 -3.95 -23.87 -3.24
N LEU A 376 -4.43 -24.22 -2.03
CA LEU A 376 -5.77 -24.76 -1.82
C LEU A 376 -6.90 -23.80 -2.22
N LEU A 377 -6.62 -22.49 -2.32
CA LEU A 377 -7.61 -21.50 -2.76
C LEU A 377 -7.79 -21.50 -4.29
N THR A 378 -6.80 -21.95 -5.04
CA THR A 378 -6.77 -21.82 -6.51
C THR A 378 -6.69 -23.17 -7.22
N THR A 379 -6.24 -24.21 -6.53
CA THR A 379 -6.04 -25.55 -7.09
C THR A 379 -7.14 -26.48 -6.60
N PRO A 380 -7.93 -27.09 -7.50
CA PRO A 380 -8.91 -28.07 -7.11
C PRO A 380 -8.19 -29.30 -6.51
N VAL A 381 -8.70 -29.77 -5.38
CA VAL A 381 -8.20 -30.97 -4.70
C VAL A 381 -9.32 -31.99 -4.58
N THR A 382 -8.99 -33.26 -4.74
CA THR A 382 -9.89 -34.39 -4.47
C THR A 382 -10.13 -34.54 -2.97
N SER A 383 -11.19 -35.24 -2.57
CA SER A 383 -11.47 -35.52 -1.15
C SER A 383 -10.31 -36.22 -0.46
N LEU A 384 -9.65 -37.17 -1.14
CA LEU A 384 -8.49 -37.88 -0.60
C LEU A 384 -7.29 -36.95 -0.39
N GLU A 385 -6.98 -36.09 -1.37
CA GLU A 385 -5.90 -35.11 -1.25
C GLU A 385 -6.18 -34.11 -0.12
N ALA A 386 -7.42 -33.63 0.00
CA ALA A 386 -7.84 -32.77 1.10
C ALA A 386 -7.66 -33.46 2.46
N SER A 387 -8.08 -34.72 2.60
CA SER A 387 -7.86 -35.49 3.83
C SER A 387 -6.38 -35.63 4.18
N ILE A 388 -5.51 -35.88 3.19
CA ILE A 388 -4.05 -35.96 3.40
C ILE A 388 -3.49 -34.60 3.86
N LEU A 389 -3.88 -33.52 3.19
CA LEU A 389 -3.40 -32.17 3.47
C LEU A 389 -3.92 -31.62 4.81
N LYS A 390 -5.03 -32.14 5.34
CA LYS A 390 -5.60 -31.75 6.64
C LYS A 390 -4.62 -31.90 7.81
N ALA A 391 -3.73 -32.89 7.75
CA ALA A 391 -2.68 -33.07 8.75
C ALA A 391 -1.64 -31.92 8.76
N LEU A 392 -1.38 -31.30 7.59
CA LEU A 392 -0.47 -30.17 7.44
C LEU A 392 -1.17 -28.82 7.57
N VAL A 393 -2.44 -28.76 7.18
CA VAL A 393 -3.29 -27.57 7.17
C VAL A 393 -4.56 -27.85 7.96
N PRO A 394 -4.53 -27.67 9.30
CA PRO A 394 -5.70 -27.90 10.16
C PRO A 394 -6.90 -27.01 9.83
N THR A 395 -6.67 -25.91 9.11
CA THR A 395 -7.69 -24.93 8.69
C THR A 395 -8.28 -25.23 7.32
N ILE A 396 -7.99 -26.39 6.71
CA ILE A 396 -8.40 -26.74 5.35
C ILE A 396 -9.92 -26.67 5.14
N ASP A 397 -10.72 -27.05 6.15
CA ASP A 397 -12.18 -26.98 6.11
C ASP A 397 -12.67 -25.54 5.84
N ASN A 398 -11.99 -24.54 6.42
CA ASN A 398 -12.33 -23.12 6.22
C ASN A 398 -11.93 -22.62 4.83
N LEU A 399 -10.80 -23.12 4.31
CA LEU A 399 -10.29 -22.72 2.99
C LEU A 399 -11.12 -23.33 1.85
N LEU A 400 -11.60 -24.56 2.03
CA LEU A 400 -12.45 -25.25 1.06
C LEU A 400 -13.95 -24.95 1.25
N GLU A 401 -14.34 -24.32 2.36
CA GLU A 401 -15.73 -23.98 2.71
C GLU A 401 -16.66 -25.19 2.82
N HIS A 402 -16.09 -26.36 3.09
CA HIS A 402 -16.81 -27.58 3.38
C HIS A 402 -15.99 -28.45 4.34
N PRO A 403 -16.65 -29.31 5.14
CA PRO A 403 -15.93 -30.27 5.97
C PRO A 403 -15.11 -31.23 5.11
N VAL A 404 -13.90 -31.52 5.59
CA VAL A 404 -12.95 -32.48 5.02
C VAL A 404 -12.88 -33.67 5.96
N GLU A 405 -13.13 -34.87 5.45
CA GLU A 405 -13.07 -36.10 6.24
C GLU A 405 -11.62 -36.39 6.67
N GLU A 406 -11.45 -37.07 7.80
CA GLU A 406 -10.13 -37.55 8.21
C GLU A 406 -9.61 -38.62 7.25
N ILE A 407 -8.28 -38.80 7.23
CA ILE A 407 -7.64 -39.80 6.38
C ILE A 407 -8.22 -41.17 6.72
N PRO A 408 -8.79 -41.90 5.74
CA PRO A 408 -9.28 -43.25 5.98
C PRO A 408 -8.12 -44.12 6.47
N PRO A 409 -8.29 -44.95 7.53
CA PRO A 409 -7.23 -45.83 8.02
C PRO A 409 -6.67 -46.75 6.93
N SER A 410 -7.47 -47.08 5.91
CA SER A 410 -7.09 -47.87 4.74
C SER A 410 -6.16 -47.15 3.74
N ALA A 411 -6.07 -45.82 3.80
CA ALA A 411 -5.21 -45.01 2.93
C ALA A 411 -3.79 -44.85 3.51
N LEU A 412 -3.60 -45.10 4.80
CA LEU A 412 -2.29 -45.18 5.45
C LEU A 412 -1.63 -46.52 5.06
N SER A 413 -0.93 -46.55 3.92
CA SER A 413 -0.03 -47.66 3.64
C SER A 413 1.06 -47.70 4.72
N PRO A 414 1.42 -48.87 5.28
CA PRO A 414 2.55 -48.94 6.20
C PRO A 414 3.78 -48.41 5.46
N ALA A 415 4.43 -47.40 6.03
CA ALA A 415 5.66 -46.85 5.49
C ALA A 415 6.61 -48.02 5.19
N ARG A 416 7.00 -48.21 3.93
CA ARG A 416 8.11 -49.09 3.63
C ARG A 416 9.30 -48.52 4.41
N PRO A 417 10.00 -49.33 5.24
CA PRO A 417 11.24 -48.88 5.82
C PRO A 417 12.13 -48.40 4.68
N LEU A 418 12.65 -47.18 4.81
CA LEU A 418 13.71 -46.70 3.92
C LEU A 418 14.89 -47.64 4.19
N ASP A 419 15.23 -48.48 3.21
CA ASP A 419 16.45 -49.26 3.25
C ASP A 419 17.63 -48.28 3.31
N ASP A 420 18.37 -48.29 4.42
CA ASP A 420 19.45 -47.35 4.78
C ASP A 420 20.70 -47.44 3.87
N ASP A 421 20.68 -48.20 2.77
CA ASP A 421 21.89 -48.54 2.00
C ASP A 421 22.14 -47.69 0.73
N HIS A 422 21.34 -46.65 0.46
CA HIS A 422 21.54 -45.78 -0.72
C HIS A 422 21.53 -44.27 -0.40
N CYS A 423 22.25 -43.84 0.64
CA CYS A 423 22.55 -42.42 0.83
C CYS A 423 23.76 -41.99 -0.02
N GLY A 424 23.57 -41.88 -1.34
CA GLY A 424 24.51 -41.24 -2.25
C GLY A 424 24.04 -39.82 -2.60
N VAL A 425 24.82 -38.80 -2.21
CA VAL A 425 24.55 -37.40 -2.60
C VAL A 425 24.87 -37.24 -4.08
N VAL A 426 23.85 -37.27 -4.95
CA VAL A 426 23.97 -36.93 -6.37
C VAL A 426 23.64 -35.44 -6.54
N ARG A 427 24.61 -34.66 -7.01
CA ARG A 427 24.42 -33.27 -7.42
C ARG A 427 23.69 -33.27 -8.77
N ALA A 428 22.37 -33.10 -8.75
CA ALA A 428 21.58 -33.01 -9.99
C ALA A 428 21.87 -31.68 -10.69
N SER A 429 22.62 -31.73 -11.79
CA SER A 429 22.92 -30.57 -12.63
C SER A 429 22.28 -30.62 -14.02
N ASN A 430 21.30 -31.51 -14.28
CA ASN A 430 20.40 -31.43 -15.44
C ASN A 430 19.22 -32.40 -15.34
N THR A 431 18.12 -32.05 -16.02
CA THR A 431 16.81 -32.73 -16.03
C THR A 431 16.80 -34.14 -16.65
N ALA A 432 17.94 -34.69 -17.09
CA ALA A 432 18.03 -36.02 -17.67
C ALA A 432 18.20 -37.15 -16.63
N ASP A 433 18.64 -36.87 -15.40
CA ASP A 433 18.92 -37.91 -14.39
C ASP A 433 17.69 -38.35 -13.57
N LEU A 434 16.54 -37.68 -13.71
CA LEU A 434 15.31 -38.03 -12.99
C LEU A 434 14.59 -39.28 -13.55
N ALA A 435 15.02 -39.81 -14.69
CA ALA A 435 14.44 -41.04 -15.27
C ALA A 435 15.13 -42.33 -14.78
N ALA A 436 16.28 -42.24 -14.10
CA ALA A 436 17.04 -43.41 -13.62
C ALA A 436 16.84 -43.71 -12.12
N ALA A 437 16.10 -42.87 -11.39
CA ALA A 437 15.69 -43.11 -10.02
C ALA A 437 14.19 -43.44 -9.98
N ARG A 438 13.83 -44.68 -10.31
CA ARG A 438 12.49 -45.24 -10.13
C ARG A 438 12.53 -46.45 -9.23
#